data_AF-X1HNV4-F1
#
_entry.id   AF-X1HNV4-F1
#
_cell.length_a   1.000
_cell.length_b   1.000
_cell.length_c   1.000
_cell.angle_alpha   90.00
_cell.angle_beta   90.00
_cell.angle_gamma   90.00
#
_symmetry.space_group_name_H-M   'P 1'
#
loop_
_entity.id
_entity.type
_entity.pdbx_description
1 polymer ?
#
loop_
_entity_poly.entity_id
_entity_poly.type
_entity_poly.pdbx_seq_one_letter_code
_entity_poly.pdbx_strand_id
1 'polypeptide(L)'
;MNVTGSFVYCIANQIIKKLKLADETEISMAAASLYGFEFRRVKPKQVDKEAFDKLELNYIKSNRIMPIALQDETLVVATSRPSDLFVIEDVKRQTQMNVEVVVCPDEDITKACNAFDEEKVDYQLDDIISDMTDVEV
;
A
#
# COMPACT_ATOMS: atom_id res chain seq x y z
N MET A 1 -22.44 13.21 3.66
CA MET A 1 -23.28 12.06 3.25
C MET A 1 -23.08 11.82 1.76
N ASN A 2 -22.19 10.91 1.37
CA ASN A 2 -21.96 10.54 -0.04
C ASN A 2 -22.11 9.02 -0.22
N VAL A 3 -23.16 8.48 0.41
CA VAL A 3 -23.42 7.03 0.53
C VAL A 3 -23.95 6.41 -0.77
N THR A 4 -24.39 7.21 -1.74
CA THR A 4 -24.93 6.74 -3.02
C THR A 4 -23.86 6.41 -4.06
N GLY A 5 -22.72 7.14 -4.08
CA GLY A 5 -21.64 6.89 -5.03
C GLY A 5 -20.85 5.60 -4.77
N SER A 6 -20.57 5.30 -3.50
CA SER A 6 -19.83 4.10 -3.08
C SER A 6 -20.61 2.80 -3.35
N PHE A 7 -21.94 2.83 -3.18
CA PHE A 7 -22.78 1.66 -3.38
C PHE A 7 -22.91 1.25 -4.85
N VAL A 8 -23.08 2.21 -5.76
CA VAL A 8 -23.17 1.93 -7.21
C VAL A 8 -21.83 1.44 -7.76
N TYR A 9 -20.72 1.99 -7.28
CA TYR A 9 -19.38 1.59 -7.68
C TYR A 9 -19.03 0.16 -7.25
N CYS A 10 -19.43 -0.23 -6.04
CA CYS A 10 -19.25 -1.59 -5.53
C CYS A 10 -20.05 -2.63 -6.37
N ILE A 11 -21.29 -2.30 -6.76
CA ILE A 11 -22.13 -3.20 -7.56
C ILE A 11 -21.56 -3.35 -8.98
N ALA A 12 -21.12 -2.26 -9.61
CA ALA A 12 -20.52 -2.30 -10.94
C ALA A 12 -19.25 -3.17 -10.96
N ASN A 13 -18.37 -3.00 -9.96
CA ASN A 13 -17.17 -3.82 -9.84
C ASN A 13 -17.47 -5.29 -9.57
N GLN A 14 -18.45 -5.60 -8.72
CA GLN A 14 -18.86 -6.99 -8.47
C GLN A 14 -19.45 -7.66 -9.71
N ILE A 15 -20.17 -6.92 -10.55
CA ILE A 15 -20.74 -7.44 -11.80
C ILE A 15 -19.64 -7.69 -12.85
N ILE A 16 -18.71 -6.75 -13.02
CA ILE A 16 -17.61 -6.87 -13.98
C ILE A 16 -16.70 -8.07 -13.62
N LYS A 17 -16.38 -8.24 -12.32
CA LYS A 17 -15.64 -9.40 -11.83
C LYS A 17 -16.41 -10.72 -12.03
N LYS A 18 -17.71 -10.76 -11.71
CA LYS A 18 -18.53 -11.99 -11.87
C LYS A 18 -18.71 -12.43 -13.32
N LEU A 19 -18.69 -11.48 -14.27
CA LEU A 19 -18.86 -11.76 -15.69
C LEU A 19 -17.53 -12.07 -16.41
N LYS A 20 -16.37 -12.07 -15.72
CA LYS A 20 -15.02 -12.24 -16.30
C LYS A 20 -14.72 -11.26 -17.45
N LEU A 21 -15.30 -10.06 -17.43
CA LEU A 21 -15.20 -9.12 -18.54
C LEU A 21 -13.95 -8.24 -18.49
N ALA A 22 -13.26 -8.16 -17.34
CA ALA A 22 -12.05 -7.36 -17.19
C ALA A 22 -11.10 -7.94 -16.13
N ASP A 23 -9.79 -7.77 -16.35
CA ASP A 23 -8.73 -8.16 -15.41
C ASP A 23 -8.60 -7.15 -14.25
N GLU A 24 -8.05 -7.55 -13.10
CA GLU A 24 -7.93 -6.66 -11.92
C GLU A 24 -7.10 -5.40 -12.21
N THR A 25 -6.17 -5.51 -13.14
CA THR A 25 -5.40 -4.38 -13.68
C THR A 25 -6.30 -3.39 -14.41
N GLU A 26 -7.24 -3.86 -15.23
CA GLU A 26 -8.14 -3.01 -16.02
C GLU A 26 -9.13 -2.26 -15.13
N ILE A 27 -9.62 -2.93 -14.07
CA ILE A 27 -10.45 -2.32 -13.03
C ILE A 27 -9.69 -1.19 -12.31
N SER A 28 -8.43 -1.44 -11.97
CA SER A 28 -7.59 -0.47 -11.26
C SER A 28 -7.23 0.73 -12.16
N MET A 29 -6.95 0.49 -13.44
CA MET A 29 -6.72 1.54 -14.44
C MET A 29 -7.96 2.41 -14.65
N ALA A 30 -9.15 1.79 -14.75
CA ALA A 30 -10.41 2.52 -14.87
C ALA A 30 -10.68 3.39 -13.63
N ALA A 31 -10.40 2.87 -12.43
CA ALA A 31 -10.53 3.63 -11.19
C ALA A 31 -9.59 4.85 -11.16
N ALA A 32 -8.32 4.67 -11.51
CA ALA A 32 -7.35 5.76 -11.57
C ALA A 32 -7.79 6.86 -12.53
N SER A 33 -8.23 6.48 -13.74
CA SER A 33 -8.74 7.42 -14.75
C SER A 33 -10.00 8.15 -14.30
N LEU A 34 -10.88 7.52 -13.52
CA LEU A 34 -12.12 8.13 -13.05
C LEU A 34 -11.87 9.18 -11.96
N TYR A 35 -10.87 8.95 -11.11
CA TYR A 35 -10.53 9.82 -9.98
C TYR A 35 -9.40 10.81 -10.28
N GLY A 36 -8.80 10.75 -11.48
CA GLY A 36 -7.71 11.64 -11.88
C GLY A 36 -6.36 11.32 -11.26
N PHE A 37 -6.16 10.09 -10.77
CA PHE A 37 -4.90 9.62 -10.22
C PHE A 37 -4.08 8.86 -11.25
N GLU A 38 -2.75 8.82 -11.09
CA GLU A 38 -1.88 7.98 -11.90
C GLU A 38 -2.03 6.51 -11.49
N PHE A 39 -2.16 5.61 -12.46
CA PHE A 39 -2.03 4.18 -12.23
C PHE A 39 -0.58 3.73 -12.40
N ARG A 40 -0.02 3.06 -11.41
CA ARG A 40 1.33 2.51 -11.45
C ARG A 40 1.37 1.12 -10.83
N ARG A 41 2.06 0.20 -11.50
CA ARG A 41 2.41 -1.10 -10.93
C ARG A 41 3.60 -0.91 -9.98
N VAL A 42 3.51 -1.44 -8.78
CA VAL A 42 4.54 -1.28 -7.76
C VAL A 42 5.17 -2.63 -7.48
N LYS A 43 6.48 -2.76 -7.75
CA LYS A 43 7.24 -3.95 -7.37
C LYS A 43 7.88 -3.75 -6.00
N PRO A 44 8.03 -4.81 -5.18
CA PRO A 44 8.67 -4.69 -3.86
C PRO A 44 10.04 -4.01 -3.90
N LYS A 45 10.85 -4.29 -4.93
CA LYS A 45 12.19 -3.68 -5.12
C LYS A 45 12.20 -2.17 -5.38
N GLN A 46 11.04 -1.58 -5.69
CA GLN A 46 10.91 -0.15 -5.95
C GLN A 46 10.39 0.61 -4.72
N VAL A 47 10.02 -0.12 -3.66
CA VAL A 47 9.53 0.46 -2.42
C VAL A 47 10.73 0.80 -1.56
N ASP A 48 10.81 2.06 -1.14
CA ASP A 48 11.81 2.52 -0.18
C ASP A 48 11.48 2.00 1.23
N LYS A 49 12.47 1.38 1.89
CA LYS A 49 12.34 0.88 3.27
C LYS A 49 12.04 2.00 4.26
N GLU A 50 12.71 3.15 4.11
CA GLU A 50 12.52 4.28 5.03
C GLU A 50 11.10 4.86 4.92
N ALA A 51 10.52 4.83 3.72
CA ALA A 51 9.14 5.23 3.50
C ALA A 51 8.16 4.17 4.03
N PHE A 52 8.41 2.89 3.74
CA PHE A 52 7.54 1.79 4.13
C PHE A 52 7.38 1.68 5.65
N ASP A 53 8.47 1.86 6.40
CA ASP A 53 8.48 1.82 7.87
C ASP A 53 7.78 3.02 8.54
N LYS A 54 7.35 4.04 7.79
CA LYS A 54 6.52 5.14 8.32
C LYS A 54 5.12 4.69 8.72
N LEU A 55 4.63 3.58 8.17
CA LEU A 55 3.33 3.01 8.51
C LEU A 55 3.50 1.58 8.98
N GLU A 56 2.72 1.18 9.98
CA GLU A 56 2.75 -0.19 10.46
C GLU A 56 2.22 -1.16 9.39
N LEU A 57 2.86 -2.33 9.28
CA LEU A 57 2.48 -3.36 8.31
C LEU A 57 1.00 -3.77 8.40
N ASN A 58 0.47 -3.86 9.63
CA ASN A 58 -0.94 -4.19 9.86
C ASN A 58 -1.88 -3.08 9.35
N TYR A 59 -1.48 -1.83 9.48
CA TYR A 59 -2.22 -0.68 8.96
C TYR A 59 -2.23 -0.69 7.42
N ILE A 60 -1.06 -0.91 6.80
CA ILE A 60 -0.91 -1.02 5.34
C ILE A 60 -1.81 -2.12 4.79
N LYS A 61 -1.74 -3.33 5.39
CA LYS A 61 -2.57 -4.47 5.01
C LYS A 61 -4.06 -4.16 5.20
N SER A 62 -4.48 -3.58 6.32
CA SER A 62 -5.91 -3.37 6.60
C SER A 62 -6.55 -2.30 5.70
N ASN A 63 -5.82 -1.20 5.49
CA ASN A 63 -6.34 -0.02 4.79
C ASN A 63 -6.02 -0.01 3.29
N ARG A 64 -5.20 -0.94 2.81
CA ARG A 64 -4.77 -1.03 1.40
C ARG A 64 -4.14 0.28 0.91
N ILE A 65 -3.26 0.83 1.74
CA ILE A 65 -2.45 2.01 1.45
C ILE A 65 -1.02 1.73 1.87
N MET A 66 -0.06 1.95 0.98
CA MET A 66 1.33 1.57 1.17
C MET A 66 2.24 2.74 0.80
N PRO A 67 3.14 3.18 1.69
CA PRO A 67 4.17 4.14 1.32
C PRO A 67 5.15 3.49 0.33
N ILE A 68 5.52 4.21 -0.73
CA ILE A 68 6.43 3.71 -1.76
C ILE A 68 7.75 4.47 -1.85
N ALA A 69 7.74 5.77 -1.56
CA ALA A 69 8.93 6.61 -1.63
C ALA A 69 8.77 7.84 -0.75
N LEU A 70 9.91 8.35 -0.28
CA LEU A 70 10.02 9.62 0.42
C LEU A 70 10.76 10.61 -0.48
N GLN A 71 10.12 11.74 -0.79
CA GLN A 71 10.71 12.81 -1.58
C GLN A 71 10.62 14.11 -0.78
N ASP A 72 11.72 14.48 -0.14
CA ASP A 72 11.81 15.62 0.79
C ASP A 72 10.73 15.55 1.89
N GLU A 73 9.71 16.41 1.83
CA GLU A 73 8.58 16.45 2.76
C GLU A 73 7.31 15.79 2.21
N THR A 74 7.42 15.07 1.10
CA THR A 74 6.30 14.41 0.41
C THR A 74 6.46 12.89 0.47
N LEU A 75 5.49 12.23 1.10
CA LEU A 75 5.34 10.79 1.11
C LEU A 75 4.50 10.35 -0.09
N VAL A 76 5.09 9.60 -1.00
CA VAL A 76 4.36 8.99 -2.10
C VAL A 76 3.74 7.69 -1.60
N VAL A 77 2.42 7.57 -1.74
CA VAL A 77 1.65 6.40 -1.28
C VAL A 77 0.90 5.75 -2.44
N ALA A 78 0.95 4.44 -2.48
CA ALA A 78 0.19 3.63 -3.42
C ALA A 78 -1.06 3.05 -2.73
N THR A 79 -2.23 3.14 -3.37
CA THR A 79 -3.48 2.59 -2.84
C THR A 79 -4.26 1.83 -3.90
N SER A 80 -4.97 0.77 -3.50
CA SER A 80 -5.95 0.10 -4.34
C SER A 80 -7.35 0.71 -4.21
N ARG A 81 -7.54 1.66 -3.27
CA ARG A 81 -8.82 2.30 -2.95
C ARG A 81 -8.70 3.83 -2.92
N PRO A 82 -8.47 4.49 -4.07
CA PRO A 82 -8.32 5.95 -4.14
C PRO A 82 -9.55 6.75 -3.68
N SER A 83 -10.73 6.13 -3.62
CA SER A 83 -11.95 6.77 -3.13
C SER A 83 -12.02 6.90 -1.60
N ASP A 84 -11.13 6.23 -0.86
CA ASP A 84 -11.10 6.26 0.60
C ASP A 84 -10.28 7.45 1.11
N LEU A 85 -10.89 8.63 1.06
CA LEU A 85 -10.24 9.87 1.49
C LEU A 85 -9.89 9.86 2.98
N PHE A 86 -10.63 9.11 3.82
CA PHE A 86 -10.35 9.06 5.26
C PHE A 86 -9.00 8.41 5.54
N VAL A 87 -8.66 7.35 4.82
CA VAL A 87 -7.37 6.68 4.93
C VAL A 87 -6.25 7.60 4.46
N ILE A 88 -6.43 8.33 3.36
CA ILE A 88 -5.43 9.26 2.83
C ILE A 88 -5.15 10.40 3.84
N GLU A 89 -6.20 11.01 4.39
CA GLU A 89 -6.07 12.06 5.40
C GLU A 89 -5.48 11.54 6.73
N ASP A 90 -5.79 10.30 7.10
CA ASP A 90 -5.21 9.66 8.28
C ASP A 90 -3.71 9.41 8.10
N VAL A 91 -3.27 8.92 6.94
CA VAL A 91 -1.84 8.79 6.63
C VAL A 91 -1.13 10.14 6.68
N LYS A 92 -1.74 11.19 6.14
CA LYS A 92 -1.21 12.57 6.22
C LYS A 92 -1.02 13.02 7.67
N ARG A 93 -2.01 12.74 8.53
CA ARG A 93 -1.96 13.09 9.96
C ARG A 93 -0.92 12.28 10.73
N GLN A 94 -0.85 10.97 10.50
CA GLN A 94 0.09 10.08 11.18
C GLN A 94 1.54 10.41 10.83
N THR A 95 1.79 10.70 9.56
CA THR A 95 3.15 10.94 9.05
C THR A 95 3.57 12.41 9.21
N GLN A 96 2.62 13.34 9.34
CA GLN A 96 2.83 14.79 9.33
C GLN A 96 3.53 15.30 8.04
N MET A 97 3.36 14.58 6.93
CA MET A 97 3.99 14.90 5.63
C MET A 97 2.94 15.26 4.59
N ASN A 98 3.36 15.86 3.48
CA ASN A 98 2.50 15.93 2.29
C ASN A 98 2.36 14.53 1.70
N VAL A 99 1.19 14.20 1.15
CA VAL A 99 0.92 12.86 0.62
C VAL A 99 0.56 12.96 -0.85
N GLU A 100 1.30 12.25 -1.69
CA GLU A 100 1.00 12.09 -3.11
C GLU A 100 0.46 10.68 -3.36
N VAL A 101 -0.74 10.58 -3.94
CA VAL A 101 -1.46 9.31 -4.08
C VAL A 101 -1.34 8.76 -5.49
N VAL A 102 -0.91 7.51 -5.59
CA VAL A 102 -0.84 6.72 -6.83
C VAL A 102 -1.75 5.49 -6.67
N VAL A 103 -2.41 5.08 -7.75
CA VAL A 103 -3.28 3.89 -7.74
C VAL A 103 -2.50 2.68 -8.19
N CYS A 104 -2.60 1.58 -7.43
CA CYS A 104 -2.00 0.30 -7.79
C CYS A 104 -2.96 -0.87 -7.52
N PRO A 105 -2.74 -2.03 -8.14
CA PRO A 105 -3.52 -3.23 -7.85
C PRO A 105 -3.29 -3.74 -6.42
N ASP A 106 -4.32 -4.37 -5.83
CA ASP A 106 -4.24 -4.93 -4.46
C ASP A 106 -3.14 -6.01 -4.32
N GLU A 107 -2.88 -6.74 -5.41
CA GLU A 107 -1.82 -7.74 -5.46
C GLU A 107 -0.42 -7.13 -5.29
N ASP A 108 -0.19 -5.89 -5.74
CA ASP A 108 1.12 -5.24 -5.62
C ASP A 108 1.38 -4.86 -4.17
N ILE A 109 0.38 -4.32 -3.48
CA ILE A 109 0.42 -4.04 -2.03
C ILE A 109 0.70 -5.33 -1.26
N THR A 110 -0.01 -6.42 -1.59
CA THR A 110 0.15 -7.71 -0.91
C THR A 110 1.55 -8.29 -1.11
N LYS A 111 2.09 -8.25 -2.34
CA LYS A 111 3.44 -8.73 -2.66
C LYS A 111 4.51 -7.92 -1.93
N ALA A 112 4.36 -6.60 -1.89
CA ALA A 112 5.27 -5.75 -1.16
C ALA A 112 5.20 -6.03 0.35
N CYS A 113 4.01 -6.08 0.95
CA CYS A 113 3.88 -6.43 2.36
C CYS A 113 4.57 -7.75 2.72
N ASN A 114 4.41 -8.80 1.91
CA ASN A 114 5.02 -10.10 2.18
C ASN A 114 6.55 -10.04 2.09
N ALA A 115 7.10 -9.35 1.08
CA ALA A 115 8.55 -9.21 0.94
C ALA A 115 9.18 -8.48 2.14
N PHE A 116 8.51 -7.44 2.66
CA PHE A 116 8.99 -6.69 3.82
C PHE A 116 8.76 -7.42 5.15
N ASP A 117 7.77 -8.30 5.24
CA ASP A 117 7.55 -9.20 6.39
C ASP A 117 8.68 -10.23 6.48
N GLU A 118 9.00 -10.89 5.35
CA GLU A 118 10.08 -11.88 5.25
C GLU A 118 11.45 -11.28 5.59
N GLU A 119 11.75 -10.08 5.09
CA GLU A 119 12.99 -9.38 5.42
C GLU A 119 13.08 -9.02 6.91
N LYS A 120 11.97 -8.57 7.55
CA LYS A 120 11.97 -8.26 8.99
C LYS A 120 12.23 -9.48 9.87
N VAL A 121 11.72 -10.65 9.48
CA VAL A 121 11.95 -11.90 10.22
C VAL A 121 13.42 -12.33 10.15
N ASP A 122 14.08 -12.14 9.00
CA ASP A 122 15.49 -12.48 8.80
C ASP A 122 16.41 -11.64 9.72
N TYR A 123 16.23 -10.31 9.74
CA TYR A 123 17.01 -9.42 10.61
C TYR A 123 16.81 -9.69 12.11
N GLN A 124 15.59 -10.01 12.54
CA GLN A 124 15.31 -10.31 13.95
C GLN A 124 15.96 -11.61 14.43
N LEU A 125 16.21 -12.58 13.53
CA LEU A 125 16.89 -13.82 13.87
C LEU A 125 18.40 -13.61 14.02
N ASP A 126 19.00 -12.78 13.16
CA ASP A 126 20.43 -12.46 13.21
C ASP A 126 20.83 -11.71 14.49
N ASP A 127 20.00 -10.75 14.93
CA ASP A 127 20.26 -9.97 16.15
C ASP A 127 20.25 -10.81 17.43
N ILE A 128 19.42 -11.87 17.49
CA ILE A 128 19.36 -12.79 18.65
C ILE A 128 20.61 -13.69 18.70
N ILE A 129 21.16 -14.08 17.55
CA ILE A 129 22.34 -14.95 17.48
C ILE A 129 23.60 -14.20 17.89
N SER A 130 23.68 -12.90 17.60
CA SER A 130 24.88 -12.10 17.89
C SER A 130 25.10 -11.87 19.40
N ASP A 131 24.04 -11.88 20.21
CA ASP A 131 24.09 -11.67 21.68
C ASP A 131 24.60 -12.89 22.49
N MET A 132 24.90 -14.02 21.84
CA MET A 132 25.41 -15.23 22.51
C MET A 132 26.90 -15.53 22.24
N THR A 133 27.66 -14.62 21.61
CA THR A 133 29.07 -14.89 21.24
C THR A 133 30.15 -14.29 22.16
N ASP A 134 29.80 -13.56 23.21
CA ASP A 134 30.75 -13.11 24.25
C ASP A 134 30.73 -14.01 25.50
N VAL A 135 31.20 -15.26 25.34
CA VAL A 135 31.78 -16.00 26.47
C VAL A 135 33.25 -16.21 26.14
N GLU A 136 34.09 -15.33 26.68
CA GLU A 136 35.55 -15.47 26.70
C GLU A 136 35.94 -16.86 27.23
N VAL A 137 36.84 -17.54 26.49
CA VAL A 137 37.69 -18.63 26.98
C VAL A 137 39.15 -18.22 26.90
#